data_AF-A0A8S3YUP5-F1
#
_entry.id   AF-A0A8S3YUP5-F1
#
_cell.length_a   1.000
_cell.length_b   1.000
_cell.length_c   1.000
_cell.angle_alpha   90.00
_cell.angle_beta   90.00
_cell.angle_gamma   90.00
#
_symmetry.space_group_name_H-M   'P 1'
#
loop_
_entity.id
_entity.type
_entity.pdbx_description
1 polymer ?
#
loop_
_entity_poly.entity_id
_entity_poly.type
_entity_poly.pdbx_seq_one_letter_code
_entity_poly.pdbx_strand_id
1 'polypeptide(L)'
;VSDEAADEWIKRSRSLEFNFVETASWNKCGRPKNAFAVHSDGGAVCVRYRSPNDRLLQGEVMSYWLARLLGLDNVPPAHLSITGSSQWEKLLHWFPELGWTKGNLVAIIMWIEEIDSRP
;
A
#
# COMPACT_ATOMS: atom_id res chain seq x y z
N VAL A 1 -1.00 -4.87 15.45
CA VAL A 1 -0.72 -6.17 14.73
C VAL A 1 0.58 -6.71 15.29
N SER A 2 0.66 -7.98 15.67
CA SER A 2 1.89 -8.54 16.28
C SER A 2 3.07 -8.50 15.31
N ASP A 3 4.26 -8.73 15.87
CA ASP A 3 5.48 -8.59 15.12
C ASP A 3 5.60 -9.58 13.96
N GLU A 4 5.30 -10.83 14.29
CA GLU A 4 5.30 -11.98 13.40
C GLU A 4 4.22 -11.85 12.33
N ALA A 5 3.01 -11.45 12.72
CA ALA A 5 1.89 -11.31 11.79
C ALA A 5 2.15 -10.24 10.72
N ALA A 6 2.80 -9.14 11.11
CA ALA A 6 3.19 -8.11 10.15
C ALA A 6 4.27 -8.58 9.18
N ASP A 7 5.27 -9.32 9.66
CA ASP A 7 6.34 -9.85 8.83
C ASP A 7 5.82 -10.88 7.82
N GLU A 8 4.93 -11.77 8.26
CA GLU A 8 4.21 -12.68 7.37
C GLU A 8 3.38 -11.93 6.34
N TRP A 9 2.65 -10.89 6.76
CA TRP A 9 1.87 -10.07 5.84
C TRP A 9 2.76 -9.36 4.80
N ILE A 10 3.89 -8.77 5.19
CA ILE A 10 4.81 -8.11 4.25
C ILE A 10 5.37 -9.12 3.25
N LYS A 11 5.81 -10.30 3.72
CA LYS A 11 6.34 -11.37 2.85
C LYS A 11 5.29 -11.80 1.83
N ARG A 12 4.06 -12.05 2.29
CA ARG A 12 2.93 -12.43 1.45
C ARG A 12 2.57 -11.33 0.45
N SER A 13 2.36 -10.10 0.92
CA SER A 13 1.99 -8.94 0.09
C SER A 13 3.00 -8.66 -1.03
N ARG A 14 4.31 -8.86 -0.80
CA ARG A 14 5.35 -8.73 -1.84
C ARG A 14 5.30 -9.79 -2.94
N SER A 15 4.70 -10.95 -2.66
CA SER A 15 4.64 -12.08 -3.60
C SER A 15 3.35 -12.14 -4.41
N LEU A 16 2.29 -11.46 -3.94
CA LEU A 16 0.97 -11.53 -4.54
C LEU A 16 0.80 -10.53 -5.68
N GLU A 17 0.06 -10.96 -6.69
CA GLU A 17 -0.44 -10.08 -7.75
C GLU A 17 -1.61 -9.24 -7.25
N PHE A 18 -1.87 -8.12 -7.93
CA PHE A 18 -3.09 -7.34 -7.75
C PHE A 18 -4.13 -7.71 -8.80
N ASN A 19 -5.35 -7.99 -8.35
CA ASN A 19 -6.49 -8.32 -9.23
C ASN A 19 -7.48 -7.15 -9.38
N PHE A 20 -7.42 -6.17 -8.47
CA PHE A 20 -8.31 -5.01 -8.49
C PHE A 20 -7.58 -3.77 -8.01
N VAL A 21 -7.92 -2.62 -8.61
CA VAL A 21 -7.48 -1.30 -8.17
C VAL A 21 -8.59 -0.29 -8.46
N GLU A 22 -8.74 0.69 -7.59
CA GLU A 22 -9.62 1.83 -7.80
C GLU A 22 -8.96 3.12 -7.29
N THR A 23 -9.42 4.25 -7.83
CA THR A 23 -8.96 5.57 -7.41
C THR A 23 -9.32 5.83 -5.95
N ALA A 24 -8.47 6.58 -5.24
CA ALA A 24 -8.75 6.94 -3.86
C ALA A 24 -10.01 7.82 -3.74
N SER A 25 -10.80 7.54 -2.70
CA SER A 25 -11.94 8.33 -2.24
C SER A 25 -11.73 8.77 -0.79
N TRP A 26 -12.62 9.60 -0.25
CA TRP A 26 -12.54 10.05 1.15
C TRP A 26 -12.50 8.88 2.15
N ASN A 27 -13.24 7.80 1.86
CA ASN A 27 -13.29 6.58 2.68
C ASN A 27 -12.32 5.50 2.24
N LYS A 28 -11.52 5.72 1.18
CA LYS A 28 -10.54 4.75 0.68
C LYS A 28 -9.29 5.47 0.21
N CYS A 29 -8.25 5.44 1.03
CA CYS A 29 -6.92 6.00 0.73
C CYS A 29 -6.82 7.53 0.55
N GLY A 30 -7.92 8.29 0.60
CA GLY A 30 -8.05 9.68 1.06
C GLY A 30 -7.32 10.79 0.30
N ARG A 31 -6.34 10.50 -0.57
CA ARG A 31 -5.58 11.50 -1.32
C ARG A 31 -5.54 11.18 -2.83
N PRO A 32 -5.60 12.21 -3.69
CA PRO A 32 -5.44 12.03 -5.13
C PRO A 32 -4.18 11.22 -5.48
N LYS A 33 -4.31 10.36 -6.50
CA LYS A 33 -3.28 9.41 -6.96
C LYS A 33 -2.89 8.33 -5.95
N ASN A 34 -3.43 8.30 -4.73
CA ASN A 34 -3.44 7.04 -4.00
C ASN A 34 -4.47 6.10 -4.66
N ALA A 35 -4.35 4.81 -4.36
CA ALA A 35 -5.30 3.81 -4.82
C ALA A 35 -5.63 2.82 -3.71
N PHE A 36 -6.87 2.36 -3.70
CA PHE A 36 -7.25 1.15 -2.98
C PHE A 36 -7.03 -0.03 -3.94
N ALA A 37 -6.32 -1.06 -3.49
CA ALA A 37 -6.02 -2.23 -4.31
C ALA A 37 -6.29 -3.51 -3.53
N VAL A 38 -6.56 -4.59 -4.26
CA VAL A 38 -6.82 -5.90 -3.68
C VAL A 38 -5.91 -6.93 -4.32
N HIS A 39 -5.17 -7.64 -3.47
CA HIS A 39 -4.31 -8.74 -3.86
C HIS A 39 -5.13 -9.93 -4.38
N SER A 40 -4.46 -10.86 -5.07
CA SER A 40 -5.09 -12.04 -5.65
C SER A 40 -5.74 -12.99 -4.64
N ASP A 41 -5.38 -12.87 -3.37
CA ASP A 41 -5.92 -13.62 -2.23
C ASP A 41 -7.08 -12.89 -1.52
N GLY A 42 -7.52 -11.74 -2.02
CA GLY A 42 -8.56 -10.90 -1.41
C GLY A 42 -8.05 -9.88 -0.39
N GLY A 43 -6.75 -9.86 -0.07
CA GLY A 43 -6.18 -8.90 0.88
C GLY A 43 -6.19 -7.47 0.34
N ALA A 44 -6.89 -6.57 1.02
CA ALA A 44 -6.94 -5.16 0.66
C ALA A 44 -5.70 -4.39 1.14
N VAL A 45 -5.28 -3.39 0.36
CA VAL A 45 -4.17 -2.51 0.67
C VAL A 45 -4.45 -1.07 0.26
N CYS A 46 -3.79 -0.15 0.94
CA CYS A 46 -3.67 1.22 0.48
C CYS A 46 -2.34 1.45 -0.22
N VAL A 47 -2.40 1.92 -1.47
CA VAL A 47 -1.23 2.21 -2.28
C VAL A 47 -1.01 3.72 -2.33
N ARG A 48 0.16 4.17 -1.84
CA ARG A 48 0.56 5.58 -1.90
C ARG A 48 1.56 5.80 -3.02
N TYR A 49 1.23 6.74 -3.90
CA TYR A 49 2.06 7.12 -5.05
C TYR A 49 2.49 8.58 -4.94
N ARG A 50 3.79 8.85 -5.10
CA ARG A 50 4.35 10.20 -5.02
C ARG A 50 5.36 10.38 -6.15
N SER A 51 4.91 10.77 -7.33
CA SER A 51 5.78 11.17 -8.43
C SER A 51 5.60 12.65 -8.73
N PRO A 52 6.67 13.43 -8.95
CA PRO A 52 8.08 13.03 -9.03
C PRO A 52 8.79 12.92 -7.65
N ASN A 53 8.08 13.15 -6.54
CA ASN A 53 8.67 13.23 -5.20
C ASN A 53 8.63 11.89 -4.44
N ASP A 54 9.22 10.84 -5.02
CA ASP A 54 9.19 9.47 -4.50
C ASP A 54 9.85 9.33 -3.11
N ARG A 55 10.83 10.19 -2.80
CA ARG A 55 11.42 10.33 -1.46
C ARG A 55 10.39 10.49 -0.32
N LEU A 56 9.21 11.05 -0.60
CA LEU A 56 8.16 11.22 0.41
C LEU A 56 7.56 9.88 0.86
N LEU A 57 7.69 8.81 0.06
CA LEU A 57 7.26 7.46 0.44
C LEU A 57 8.12 6.86 1.56
N GLN A 58 9.35 7.35 1.74
CA GLN A 58 10.23 6.89 2.81
C GLN A 58 9.62 7.14 4.19
N GLY A 59 8.92 8.26 4.36
CA GLY A 59 8.25 8.58 5.62
C GLY A 59 7.25 7.51 6.07
N GLU A 60 6.52 6.90 5.13
CA GLU A 60 5.55 5.83 5.43
C GLU A 60 6.26 4.59 5.99
N VAL A 61 7.27 4.13 5.25
CA VAL A 61 7.97 2.88 5.54
C VAL A 61 8.85 3.02 6.79
N MET A 62 9.55 4.15 6.93
CA MET A 62 10.35 4.45 8.12
C MET A 62 9.47 4.60 9.36
N SER A 63 8.27 5.20 9.25
CA SER A 63 7.34 5.30 10.39
C SER A 63 6.88 3.92 10.87
N TYR A 64 6.57 3.00 9.96
CA TYR A 64 6.27 1.62 10.31
C TYR A 64 7.45 0.96 11.06
N TRP A 65 8.64 0.95 10.47
CA TRP A 65 9.79 0.28 11.10
C TRP A 65 10.20 0.92 12.43
N LEU A 66 10.11 2.25 12.54
CA LEU A 66 10.37 2.95 13.80
C LEU A 66 9.37 2.53 14.88
N ALA A 67 8.07 2.43 14.55
CA ALA A 67 7.06 1.97 15.50
C ALA A 67 7.42 0.59 16.06
N ARG A 68 7.86 -0.33 15.19
CA ARG A 68 8.30 -1.68 15.58
C ARG A 68 9.52 -1.68 16.49
N LEU A 69 10.54 -0.87 16.17
CA LEU A 69 11.71 -0.71 17.04
C LEU A 69 11.35 -0.16 18.43
N LEU A 70 10.29 0.65 18.51
CA LEU A 70 9.79 1.23 19.75
C LEU A 70 8.78 0.32 20.49
N GLY A 71 8.45 -0.86 19.94
CA GLY A 71 7.44 -1.75 20.52
C GLY A 71 6.00 -1.22 20.39
N LEU A 72 5.75 -0.35 19.40
CA LEU A 72 4.43 0.19 19.07
C LEU A 72 3.78 -0.61 17.94
N ASP A 73 2.54 -1.02 18.15
CA ASP A 73 1.78 -1.88 17.22
C ASP A 73 0.61 -1.16 16.53
N ASN A 74 0.55 0.18 16.69
CA ASN A 74 -0.49 1.08 16.21
C ASN A 74 -0.23 1.64 14.79
N VAL A 75 0.87 1.24 14.15
CA VAL A 75 1.18 1.62 12.76
C VAL A 75 1.02 0.39 11.87
N PRO A 76 0.20 0.46 10.79
CA PRO A 76 0.01 -0.67 9.89
C PRO A 76 1.32 -1.06 9.19
N PRO A 77 1.51 -2.37 8.89
CA PRO A 77 2.63 -2.83 8.08
C PRO A 77 2.70 -2.12 6.73
N ALA A 78 3.92 -1.73 6.35
CA ALA A 78 4.18 -1.01 5.11
C ALA A 78 5.47 -1.48 4.42
N HIS A 79 5.44 -1.56 3.09
CA HIS A 79 6.62 -1.83 2.28
C HIS A 79 6.58 -1.09 0.93
N LEU A 80 7.72 -1.05 0.23
CA LEU A 80 7.78 -0.49 -1.11
C LEU A 80 7.50 -1.55 -2.19
N SER A 81 6.93 -1.13 -3.30
CA SER A 81 6.81 -1.88 -4.54
C SER A 81 7.12 -0.96 -5.73
N ILE A 82 7.48 -1.55 -6.87
CA ILE A 82 7.74 -0.82 -8.12
C ILE A 82 6.59 -1.14 -9.05
N THR A 83 5.92 -0.13 -9.60
CA THR A 83 4.73 -0.30 -10.48
C THR A 83 5.01 -1.04 -11.79
N GLY A 84 6.28 -1.38 -12.06
CA GLY A 84 6.72 -2.22 -13.18
C GLY A 84 6.98 -3.69 -12.83
N SER A 85 6.84 -4.11 -11.57
CA SER A 85 7.00 -5.51 -11.18
C SER A 85 5.83 -6.39 -11.64
N SER A 86 6.03 -7.71 -11.63
CA SER A 86 4.99 -8.70 -11.99
C SER A 86 3.67 -8.52 -11.22
N GLN A 87 3.73 -8.03 -9.97
CA GLN A 87 2.55 -7.75 -9.15
C GLN A 87 1.48 -6.90 -9.86
N TRP A 88 1.90 -6.01 -10.76
CA TRP A 88 1.04 -5.00 -11.39
C TRP A 88 0.63 -5.33 -12.81
N GLU A 89 1.13 -6.42 -13.40
CA GLU A 89 1.01 -6.69 -14.84
C GLU A 89 -0.45 -6.64 -15.33
N LYS A 90 -1.36 -7.26 -14.57
CA LYS A 90 -2.79 -7.29 -14.89
C LYS A 90 -3.47 -5.92 -14.82
N LEU A 91 -2.91 -4.96 -14.08
CA LEU A 91 -3.53 -3.66 -13.79
C LEU A 91 -2.85 -2.47 -14.45
N LEU A 92 -1.84 -2.68 -15.31
CA LEU A 92 -1.15 -1.61 -16.03
C LEU A 92 -2.11 -0.71 -16.83
N HIS A 93 -3.23 -1.26 -17.31
CA HIS A 93 -4.25 -0.52 -18.06
C HIS A 93 -5.01 0.52 -17.23
N TRP A 94 -5.00 0.41 -15.89
CA TRP A 94 -5.60 1.41 -14.97
C TRP A 94 -4.68 2.59 -14.67
N PHE A 95 -3.38 2.49 -14.97
CA PHE A 95 -2.40 3.51 -14.58
C PHE A 95 -2.70 4.91 -15.15
N PRO A 96 -3.19 5.07 -16.39
CA PRO A 96 -3.58 6.39 -16.89
C PRO A 96 -4.64 7.07 -16.02
N GLU A 97 -5.65 6.32 -15.54
CA GLU A 97 -6.70 6.83 -14.67
C GLU A 97 -6.19 7.18 -13.27
N LEU A 98 -5.29 6.36 -12.74
CA LEU A 98 -4.62 6.62 -11.46
C LEU A 98 -3.60 7.78 -11.52
N GLY A 99 -3.21 8.21 -12.73
CA GLY A 99 -2.13 9.15 -12.96
C GLY A 99 -0.76 8.58 -12.57
N TRP A 100 -0.58 7.27 -12.74
CA TRP A 100 0.63 6.52 -12.41
C TRP A 100 1.49 6.28 -13.65
N THR A 101 2.78 6.09 -13.40
CA THR A 101 3.75 5.71 -14.42
C THR A 101 4.36 4.37 -14.04
N LYS A 102 4.48 3.46 -15.01
CA LYS A 102 5.17 2.18 -14.85
C LYS A 102 6.64 2.42 -14.46
N GLY A 103 7.13 1.68 -13.47
CA GLY A 103 8.52 1.76 -13.00
C GLY A 103 8.73 2.73 -11.83
N ASN A 104 7.70 3.49 -11.44
CA ASN A 104 7.79 4.36 -10.26
C ASN A 104 7.59 3.56 -8.97
N LEU A 105 8.13 4.11 -7.87
CA LEU A 105 7.93 3.56 -6.53
C LEU A 105 6.53 3.89 -5.99
N VAL A 106 5.98 2.94 -5.25
CA VAL A 106 4.79 3.09 -4.41
C VAL A 106 5.04 2.50 -3.03
N ALA A 107 4.35 3.03 -2.02
CA ALA A 107 4.24 2.38 -0.73
C ALA A 107 2.94 1.58 -0.66
N ILE A 108 3.04 0.31 -0.30
CA ILE A 108 1.93 -0.60 0.00
C ILE A 108 1.77 -0.61 1.51
N ILE A 109 0.57 -0.30 1.97
CA ILE A 109 0.21 -0.22 3.39
C ILE A 109 -0.97 -1.14 3.61
N MET A 110 -0.92 -1.96 4.66
CA MET A 110 -2.03 -2.83 5.05
C MET A 110 -3.32 -2.01 5.19
N TRP A 111 -4.38 -2.45 4.52
CA TRP A 111 -5.70 -1.87 4.73
C TRP A 111 -6.23 -2.35 6.09
N ILE A 112 -6.65 -1.41 6.92
CA ILE A 112 -7.37 -1.70 8.15
C ILE A 112 -8.81 -1.28 7.89
N GLU A 113 -9.70 -2.25 7.83
CA GLU A 113 -11.13 -1.97 7.76
C GLU A 113 -11.55 -1.17 8.99
N GLU A 114 -12.44 -0.20 8.78
CA GLU A 114 -13.15 0.43 9.89
C GLU A 114 -12.27 1.15 10.94
N ILE A 115 -11.17 1.78 10.53
CA ILE A 115 -10.33 2.53 11.47
C ILE A 115 -11.06 3.71 12.16
N ASP A 116 -12.25 4.08 11.68
CA ASP A 116 -13.10 5.18 12.16
C ASP A 116 -14.59 4.77 12.42
N SER A 117 -14.92 3.47 12.54
CA SER A 117 -16.33 3.04 12.74
C SER A 117 -16.83 3.12 14.19
N ARG A 118 -16.11 3.79 15.10
CA ARG A 118 -16.65 4.05 16.44
C ARG A 118 -17.71 5.17 16.34
N PRO A 119 -18.96 4.95 16.82
CA PRO A 119 -19.94 6.02 16.95
C PRO A 119 -19.48 7.10 17.95
#